data_AF-A0A378XAG6-F1
#
_entry.id   AF-A0A378XAG6-F1
#
_cell.length_a   1.000
_cell.length_b   1.000
_cell.length_c   1.000
_cell.angle_alpha   90.00
_cell.angle_beta   90.00
_cell.angle_gamma   90.00
#
_symmetry.space_group_name_H-M   'P 1'
#
loop_
_entity.id
_entity.type
_entity.pdbx_description
1 polymer ?
#
loop_
_entity_poly.entity_id
_entity_poly.type
_entity_poly.pdbx_seq_one_letter_code
_entity_poly.pdbx_strand_id
1 'polypeptide(L)'
;MNNLVVQRDSGYADRVRKYKIYCNSKLIGKVGDGESVSFELPDGQHEIYFKIDWARSNKITVDARHDEVSIINVGSSIRGWKLPLAAFYILFMPHKYLWAKIQSS
;
A
#
# COMPACT_ATOMS: atom_id res chain seq x y z
N MET A 1 -9.96 -13.52 -13.14
CA MET A 1 -9.46 -12.30 -13.81
C MET A 1 -8.96 -11.34 -12.73
N ASN A 2 -7.85 -10.63 -12.96
CA ASN A 2 -7.27 -9.70 -11.98
C ASN A 2 -8.10 -8.40 -11.91
N ASN A 3 -8.72 -8.13 -10.76
CA ASN A 3 -9.54 -6.93 -10.51
C ASN A 3 -8.90 -5.95 -9.50
N LEU A 4 -7.70 -6.26 -8.99
CA LEU A 4 -6.87 -5.35 -8.20
C LEU A 4 -5.45 -5.28 -8.75
N VAL A 5 -4.94 -4.07 -8.97
CA VAL A 5 -3.53 -3.79 -9.27
C VAL A 5 -2.97 -2.87 -8.20
N VAL A 6 -1.85 -3.26 -7.60
CA VAL A 6 -1.10 -2.45 -6.66
C VAL A 6 0.18 -1.97 -7.34
N GLN A 7 0.39 -0.67 -7.37
CA GLN A 7 1.60 -0.04 -7.89
C GLN A 7 2.33 0.66 -6.76
N ARG A 8 3.60 0.30 -6.55
CA ARG A 8 4.43 0.97 -5.56
C ARG A 8 5.26 2.07 -6.20
N ASP A 9 5.08 3.28 -5.69
CA ASP A 9 5.93 4.43 -5.99
C ASP A 9 7.37 4.18 -5.49
N SER A 10 8.37 4.62 -6.25
CA SER A 10 9.78 4.44 -5.91
C SER A 10 10.26 5.52 -4.92
N GLY A 11 11.12 5.14 -3.98
CA GLY A 11 11.64 6.06 -2.99
C GLY A 11 12.83 5.52 -2.20
N TYR A 12 13.69 6.42 -1.71
CA TYR A 12 14.94 6.05 -1.05
C TYR A 12 14.76 5.50 0.38
N ALA A 13 13.79 6.00 1.16
CA ALA A 13 13.67 5.70 2.58
C ALA A 13 13.50 4.21 2.91
N ASP A 14 12.88 3.44 2.01
CA ASP A 14 12.54 2.03 2.20
C ASP A 14 12.72 1.19 0.92
N ARG A 15 13.59 1.64 0.02
CA ARG A 15 13.87 1.03 -1.30
C ARG A 15 14.11 -0.48 -1.25
N VAL A 16 14.87 -0.95 -0.24
CA VAL A 16 15.25 -2.36 -0.08
C VAL A 16 14.20 -3.22 0.63
N ARG A 17 13.12 -2.61 1.13
CA ARG A 17 12.09 -3.30 1.93
C ARG A 17 10.85 -3.49 1.07
N LYS A 18 10.32 -4.70 0.98
CA LYS A 18 9.01 -4.93 0.33
C LYS A 18 7.87 -4.56 1.29
N TYR A 19 6.84 -3.90 0.79
CA TYR A 19 5.61 -3.67 1.56
C TYR A 19 4.75 -4.92 1.53
N LYS A 20 4.22 -5.32 2.68
CA LYS A 20 3.24 -6.40 2.81
C LYS A 20 1.86 -5.86 2.48
N ILE A 21 1.11 -6.58 1.64
CA ILE A 21 -0.23 -6.21 1.18
C ILE A 21 -1.25 -7.03 1.95
N TYR A 22 -2.18 -6.36 2.62
CA TYR A 22 -3.24 -7.01 3.38
C TYR A 22 -4.60 -6.69 2.77
N CYS A 23 -5.44 -7.72 2.66
CA CYS A 23 -6.86 -7.62 2.32
C CYS A 23 -7.67 -8.25 3.45
N ASN A 24 -8.62 -7.51 4.05
CA ASN A 24 -9.46 -7.98 5.15
C ASN A 24 -8.62 -8.64 6.28
N SER A 25 -7.52 -7.98 6.66
CA SER A 25 -6.54 -8.47 7.65
C SER A 25 -5.71 -9.70 7.27
N LYS A 26 -5.93 -10.30 6.09
CA LYS A 26 -5.12 -11.41 5.55
C LYS A 26 -3.98 -10.90 4.68
N LEU A 27 -2.77 -11.42 4.88
CA LEU A 27 -1.63 -11.15 3.99
C LEU A 27 -1.87 -11.83 2.64
N ILE A 28 -1.94 -11.05 1.56
CA ILE A 28 -2.18 -11.55 0.20
C ILE A 28 -0.93 -11.50 -0.69
N GLY A 29 0.06 -10.67 -0.34
CA GLY A 29 1.26 -10.54 -1.15
C GLY A 29 2.24 -9.50 -0.63
N LYS A 30 3.24 -9.18 -1.45
CA LYS A 30 4.24 -8.15 -1.18
C LYS A 30 4.57 -7.39 -2.46
N VAL A 31 4.95 -6.11 -2.34
CA VAL A 31 5.38 -5.27 -3.47
C VAL A 31 6.69 -4.54 -3.16
N GLY A 32 7.66 -4.69 -4.05
CA GLY A 32 8.98 -4.06 -4.05
C GLY A 32 8.97 -2.65 -4.61
N ASP A 33 10.10 -1.96 -4.48
CA ASP A 33 10.27 -0.59 -4.99
C ASP A 33 10.04 -0.51 -6.50
N GLY A 34 9.14 0.37 -6.95
CA GLY A 34 8.77 0.50 -8.36
C GLY A 34 8.01 -0.68 -8.95
N GLU A 35 7.67 -1.69 -8.15
CA GLU A 35 6.99 -2.91 -8.62
C GLU A 35 5.47 -2.68 -8.72
N SER A 36 4.87 -3.38 -9.69
CA SER A 36 3.43 -3.51 -9.84
C SER A 36 3.04 -4.98 -9.73
N VAL A 37 2.04 -5.28 -8.89
CA VAL A 37 1.53 -6.65 -8.68
C VAL A 37 0.01 -6.67 -8.80
N SER A 38 -0.53 -7.77 -9.33
CA SER A 38 -1.96 -7.93 -9.57
C SER A 38 -2.52 -9.08 -8.74
N PHE A 39 -3.77 -8.94 -8.29
CA PHE A 39 -4.49 -9.94 -7.51
C PHE A 39 -5.92 -10.11 -8.02
N GLU A 40 -6.46 -11.29 -7.77
CA GLU A 40 -7.89 -11.56 -7.90
C GLU A 40 -8.54 -11.45 -6.52
N LEU A 41 -9.50 -10.55 -6.41
CA LEU A 41 -10.38 -10.41 -5.25
C LEU A 41 -11.74 -10.99 -5.58
N PRO A 42 -12.43 -11.61 -4.61
CA PRO A 42 -13.87 -11.86 -4.73
C PRO A 42 -14.65 -10.58 -5.01
N ASP A 43 -15.84 -10.69 -5.59
CA ASP A 43 -16.70 -9.53 -5.76
C ASP A 43 -17.18 -9.00 -4.39
N GLY A 44 -17.27 -7.68 -4.27
CA GLY A 44 -17.73 -6.97 -3.09
C GLY A 44 -16.66 -6.10 -2.42
N GLN A 45 -16.96 -5.66 -1.19
CA GLN A 45 -16.13 -4.70 -0.48
C GLN A 45 -14.96 -5.35 0.25
N HIS A 46 -13.76 -4.80 0.02
CA HIS A 46 -12.51 -5.24 0.62
C HIS A 46 -11.75 -4.08 1.25
N GLU A 47 -11.28 -4.27 2.48
CA GLU A 47 -10.36 -3.35 3.13
C GLU A 47 -8.92 -3.72 2.77
N ILE A 48 -8.23 -2.82 2.06
CA ILE A 48 -6.83 -2.95 1.68
C ILE A 48 -5.96 -2.00 2.51
N TYR A 49 -4.84 -2.52 3.03
CA TYR A 49 -3.79 -1.70 3.63
C TYR A 49 -2.42 -2.37 3.48
N PHE A 50 -1.37 -1.56 3.66
CA PHE A 50 0.01 -1.98 3.47
C PHE A 50 0.77 -1.89 4.79
N LYS A 51 1.73 -2.79 5.00
CA LYS A 51 2.61 -2.78 6.17
C LYS A 51 4.07 -2.87 5.78
N ILE A 52 4.90 -2.20 6.58
CA ILE A 52 6.35 -2.35 6.62
C ILE A 52 6.75 -2.42 8.09
N ASP A 53 7.35 -3.54 8.50
CA ASP A 53 7.63 -3.84 9.90
C ASP A 53 6.38 -3.63 10.80
N TRP A 54 6.45 -2.76 11.80
CA TRP A 54 5.29 -2.39 12.66
C TRP A 54 4.49 -1.19 12.14
N ALA A 55 4.95 -0.53 11.08
CA ALA A 55 4.30 0.60 10.43
C ALA A 55 3.30 0.15 9.36
N ARG A 56 2.36 1.03 9.01
CA ARG A 56 1.33 0.77 8.00
C ARG A 56 0.87 2.01 7.25
N SER A 57 0.10 1.79 6.19
CA SER A 57 -0.66 2.83 5.50
C SER A 57 -1.99 3.14 6.18
N ASN A 58 -2.68 4.16 5.67
CA ASN A 58 -4.13 4.25 5.78
C ASN A 58 -4.81 3.00 5.17
N LYS A 59 -6.01 2.72 5.65
CA LYS A 59 -6.89 1.68 5.11
C LYS A 59 -7.73 2.27 3.98
N ILE A 60 -7.99 1.49 2.95
CA ILE A 60 -8.78 1.86 1.78
C ILE A 60 -9.86 0.81 1.61
N THR A 61 -11.08 1.23 1.27
CA THR A 61 -12.14 0.30 0.86
C THR A 61 -12.17 0.26 -0.67
N VAL A 62 -12.06 -0.94 -1.23
CA VAL A 62 -12.21 -1.22 -2.66
C VAL A 62 -13.50 -1.99 -2.86
N ASP A 63 -14.33 -1.57 -3.81
CA ASP A 63 -15.49 -2.35 -4.28
C ASP A 63 -15.04 -3.14 -5.50
N ALA A 64 -14.68 -4.41 -5.30
CA ALA A 64 -14.21 -5.28 -6.37
C ALA A 64 -15.41 -5.77 -7.19
N ARG A 65 -15.34 -5.61 -8.52
CA ARG A 65 -16.37 -6.04 -9.46
C ARG A 65 -15.72 -6.85 -10.58
N HIS A 66 -16.48 -7.80 -11.13
CA HIS A 66 -15.99 -8.77 -12.11
C HIS A 66 -15.31 -8.14 -13.34
N ASP A 67 -15.76 -6.96 -13.77
CA ASP A 67 -15.32 -6.29 -15.01
C ASP A 67 -14.54 -4.98 -14.76
N GLU A 68 -14.21 -4.65 -13.51
CA GLU A 68 -13.51 -3.42 -13.16
C GLU A 68 -12.14 -3.72 -12.52
N VAL A 69 -11.10 -3.02 -12.99
CA VAL A 69 -9.76 -3.11 -12.39
C VAL A 69 -9.52 -1.91 -11.48
N SER A 70 -9.46 -2.17 -10.18
CA SER A 70 -9.09 -1.15 -9.19
C SER A 70 -7.57 -1.02 -9.12
N ILE A 71 -7.06 0.20 -9.29
CA ILE A 71 -5.62 0.49 -9.18
C ILE A 71 -5.36 1.23 -7.87
N ILE A 72 -4.46 0.71 -7.05
CA ILE A 72 -4.00 1.34 -5.81
C ILE A 72 -2.53 1.74 -5.96
N ASN A 73 -2.26 3.01 -5.72
CA ASN A 73 -0.91 3.54 -5.57
C ASN A 73 -0.51 3.54 -4.09
N VAL A 74 0.70 3.06 -3.79
CA VAL A 74 1.26 3.02 -2.44
C VAL A 74 2.70 3.56 -2.43
N GLY A 75 3.08 4.25 -1.35
CA GLY A 75 4.46 4.74 -1.19
C GLY A 75 4.79 5.18 0.23
N SER A 76 6.06 5.51 0.45
CA SER A 76 6.53 6.08 1.70
C SER A 76 6.09 7.54 1.85
N SER A 77 5.57 7.90 3.03
CA SER A 77 5.35 9.28 3.44
C SER A 77 6.65 10.00 3.84
N ILE A 78 7.72 9.24 4.08
CA ILE A 78 9.03 9.75 4.49
C ILE A 78 9.84 10.11 3.24
N ARG A 79 9.68 11.36 2.78
CA ARG A 79 10.38 11.89 1.59
C ARG A 79 10.88 13.30 1.84
N GLY A 80 11.98 13.67 1.18
CA GLY A 80 12.57 15.00 1.25
C GLY A 80 12.83 15.44 2.69
N TRP A 81 12.32 16.61 3.07
CA TRP A 81 12.51 17.20 4.40
C TRP A 81 11.96 16.35 5.57
N LYS A 82 11.12 15.34 5.30
CA LYS A 82 10.59 14.43 6.32
C LYS A 82 11.53 13.28 6.67
N LEU A 83 12.61 13.07 5.91
CA LEU A 83 13.64 12.06 6.22
C LEU A 83 14.19 12.16 7.66
N PRO A 84 14.61 13.34 8.17
CA PRO A 84 15.05 13.45 9.56
C PRO A 84 13.95 13.15 10.59
N LEU A 85 12.67 13.18 10.20
CA LEU A 85 11.53 12.87 11.07
C LEU A 85 11.16 11.38 11.05
N ALA A 86 11.92 10.52 10.35
CA ALA A 86 11.59 9.10 10.21
C ALA A 86 11.39 8.41 11.57
N ALA A 87 12.30 8.62 12.52
CA ALA A 87 12.21 8.04 13.87
C ALA A 87 10.92 8.49 14.60
N PHE A 88 10.54 9.76 14.47
CA PHE A 88 9.30 10.28 15.04
C PHE A 88 8.07 9.59 14.43
N TYR A 89 8.03 9.44 13.10
CA TYR A 89 6.94 8.72 12.44
C TYR A 89 6.84 7.27 12.86
N ILE A 90 7.97 6.59 13.00
CA ILE A 90 8.04 5.18 13.41
C ILE A 90 7.53 4.98 14.84
N LEU A 91 7.81 5.91 15.74
CA LEU A 91 7.42 5.83 17.16
C LEU A 91 5.99 6.31 17.41
N PHE A 92 5.59 7.42 16.80
CA PHE A 92 4.35 8.12 17.15
C PHE A 92 3.27 8.08 16.06
N MET A 93 3.66 7.86 14.80
CA MET A 93 2.72 7.87 13.67
C MET A 93 2.90 6.67 12.73
N PRO A 94 3.04 5.42 13.24
CA PRO A 94 3.39 4.27 12.40
C PRO A 94 2.31 4.00 11.34
N HIS A 95 1.05 4.38 11.60
CA HIS A 95 -0.07 4.24 10.67
C HIS A 95 -0.12 5.25 9.53
N LYS A 96 0.81 6.22 9.50
CA LYS A 96 0.98 7.23 8.46
C LYS A 96 2.35 7.12 7.77
N TYR A 97 3.13 6.10 8.11
CA TYR A 97 4.46 5.90 7.55
C TYR A 97 4.38 5.63 6.04
N LEU A 98 3.37 4.85 5.63
CA LEU A 98 3.00 4.66 4.23
C LEU A 98 1.74 5.48 3.92
N TRP A 99 1.61 5.90 2.67
CA TRP A 99 0.35 6.38 2.12
C TRP A 99 -0.15 5.37 1.09
N ALA A 100 -1.47 5.25 0.96
CA ALA A 100 -2.10 4.49 -0.09
C ALA A 100 -3.31 5.27 -0.63
N LYS A 101 -3.54 5.23 -1.94
CA LYS A 101 -4.64 5.92 -2.61
C LYS A 101 -5.17 5.09 -3.78
N ILE A 102 -6.48 5.09 -3.98
CA ILE A 102 -7.09 4.60 -5.22
C ILE A 102 -6.76 5.61 -6.32
N GLN A 103 -6.34 5.13 -7.47
CA GLN A 103 -6.22 5.94 -8.66
C GLN A 103 -7.62 6.16 -9.23
N SER A 104 -8.15 7.36 -9.05
CA SER A 104 -9.34 7.81 -9.78
C SER A 104 -8.90 8.26 -11.16
N SER A 105 -9.53 7.71 -12.20
CA SER A 105 -9.40 8.16 -13.59
C SER A 105 -9.85 9.61 -13.76
#